data_AF-A0A7X3VFC7-F1
#
_entry.id   AF-A0A7X3VFC7-F1
#
_cell.length_a   1.000
_cell.length_b   1.000
_cell.length_c   1.000
_cell.angle_alpha   90.00
_cell.angle_beta   90.00
_cell.angle_gamma   90.00
#
_symmetry.space_group_name_H-M   'P 1'
#
loop_
_entity.id
_entity.type
_entity.pdbx_description
1 polymer ?
#
loop_
_entity_poly.entity_id
_entity_poly.type
_entity_poly.pdbx_seq_one_letter_code
_entity_poly.pdbx_strand_id
1 'polypeptide(L)'
;MPAPRRHMRLTFVETGESVVAELLDDEAPRTCRLVWDMLPIQHDLIHGRYSGMEAFVLLDKYQPAPEEKRTQLPLPGEILYWADSGSPVTSDGRPVAEILLAFGRGVTLRGAEGVPSFGNLFARIPGDWKYDWVDFAQACGRIRTQGTQAVRIERVED
;
A
#
# COMPACT_ATOMS: atom_id res chain seq x y z
N MET A 1 -2.70 10.39 -26.58
CA MET A 1 -3.39 10.58 -25.28
C MET A 1 -2.87 9.50 -24.35
N PRO A 2 -2.63 9.77 -23.06
CA PRO A 2 -2.33 8.69 -22.12
C PRO A 2 -3.50 7.69 -22.13
N ALA A 3 -3.19 6.41 -21.95
CA ALA A 3 -4.22 5.38 -21.82
C ALA A 3 -5.11 5.70 -20.61
N PRO A 4 -6.41 5.35 -20.64
CA PRO A 4 -7.27 5.47 -19.47
C PRO A 4 -6.63 4.71 -18.29
N ARG A 5 -6.46 5.41 -17.16
CA ARG A 5 -5.87 4.83 -15.95
C ARG A 5 -6.97 4.11 -15.16
N ARG A 6 -6.68 2.88 -14.74
CA ARG A 6 -7.58 2.09 -13.91
C ARG A 6 -7.61 2.66 -12.50
N HIS A 7 -8.72 2.46 -11.80
CA HIS A 7 -8.89 2.93 -10.43
C HIS A 7 -9.20 1.76 -9.49
N MET A 8 -8.72 1.86 -8.27
CA MET A 8 -9.08 0.96 -7.17
C MET A 8 -9.56 1.76 -5.97
N ARG A 9 -10.47 1.19 -5.19
CA ARG A 9 -11.00 1.78 -3.96
C ARG A 9 -10.45 1.04 -2.76
N LEU A 10 -10.00 1.80 -1.77
CA LEU A 10 -9.69 1.28 -0.43
C LEU A 10 -10.78 1.76 0.52
N THR A 11 -11.35 0.85 1.30
CA THR A 11 -12.44 1.15 2.24
C THR A 11 -12.19 0.47 3.57
N PHE A 12 -12.22 1.22 4.68
CA PHE A 12 -12.32 0.64 6.02
C PHE A 12 -13.70 0.00 6.16
N VAL A 13 -13.75 -1.32 6.38
CA VAL A 13 -14.99 -2.11 6.25
C VAL A 13 -16.01 -1.73 7.31
N GLU A 14 -15.55 -1.49 8.54
CA GLU A 14 -16.41 -1.23 9.68
C GLU A 14 -16.97 0.20 9.70
N THR A 15 -16.20 1.17 9.21
CA THR A 15 -16.47 2.60 9.40
C THR A 15 -16.75 3.35 8.10
N GLY A 16 -16.40 2.77 6.95
CA GLY A 16 -16.79 3.26 5.62
C GLY A 16 -15.93 4.38 5.05
N GLU A 17 -14.94 4.92 5.77
CA GLU A 17 -13.98 5.85 5.20
C GLU A 17 -13.29 5.18 4.01
N SER A 18 -13.30 5.86 2.87
CA SER A 18 -12.76 5.32 1.63
C SER A 18 -12.06 6.36 0.78
N VAL A 19 -11.14 5.88 -0.05
CA VAL A 19 -10.40 6.65 -1.04
C VAL A 19 -10.35 5.89 -2.35
N VAL A 20 -10.20 6.63 -3.45
CA VAL A 20 -9.93 6.06 -4.77
C VAL A 20 -8.49 6.37 -5.13
N ALA A 21 -7.75 5.32 -5.49
CA ALA A 21 -6.40 5.41 -5.99
C ALA A 21 -6.37 5.13 -7.50
N GLU A 22 -5.57 5.91 -8.21
CA GLU A 22 -5.29 5.74 -9.62
C GLU A 22 -4.07 4.82 -9.80
N LEU A 23 -4.20 3.80 -10.65
CA LEU A 23 -3.10 2.91 -11.00
C LEU A 23 -2.15 3.59 -12.00
N LEU A 24 -0.85 3.40 -11.79
CA LEU A 24 0.23 3.96 -12.60
C LEU A 24 0.58 3.01 -13.74
N ASP A 25 -0.42 2.64 -14.55
CA ASP A 25 -0.31 1.62 -15.60
C ASP A 25 0.76 1.92 -16.66
N ASP A 26 1.08 3.19 -16.87
CA ASP A 26 2.12 3.66 -17.78
C ASP A 26 3.54 3.62 -17.20
N GLU A 27 3.68 3.64 -15.88
CA GLU A 27 4.97 3.69 -15.19
C GLU A 27 5.34 2.37 -14.48
N ALA A 28 4.33 1.59 -14.07
CA ALA A 28 4.49 0.31 -13.40
C ALA A 28 3.49 -0.76 -13.92
N PRO A 29 3.45 -1.05 -15.23
CA PRO A 29 2.42 -1.90 -15.85
C PRO A 29 2.38 -3.31 -15.28
N ARG A 30 3.55 -3.90 -14.95
CA ARG A 30 3.61 -5.29 -14.48
C ARG A 30 3.16 -5.39 -13.03
N THR A 31 3.56 -4.44 -12.19
CA THR A 31 3.10 -4.35 -10.80
C THR A 31 1.61 -4.04 -10.74
N CYS A 32 1.13 -3.11 -11.57
CA CYS A 32 -0.29 -2.79 -11.66
C CYS A 32 -1.13 -4.01 -12.08
N ARG A 33 -0.66 -4.78 -13.07
CA ARG A 33 -1.32 -6.03 -13.48
C ARG A 33 -1.35 -7.07 -12.36
N LEU A 34 -0.19 -7.29 -11.70
CA LEU A 34 -0.07 -8.21 -10.57
C LEU A 34 -1.11 -7.91 -9.49
N VAL A 35 -1.18 -6.65 -9.04
CA VAL A 35 -2.14 -6.23 -8.00
C VAL A 35 -3.57 -6.35 -8.50
N TRP A 36 -3.85 -5.86 -9.72
CA TRP A 36 -5.20 -5.89 -10.29
C TRP A 36 -5.79 -7.30 -10.36
N ASP A 37 -4.97 -8.29 -10.73
CA ASP A 37 -5.38 -9.69 -10.87
C ASP A 37 -5.69 -10.35 -9.50
N MET A 38 -5.22 -9.76 -8.39
CA MET A 38 -5.54 -10.21 -7.03
C MET A 38 -6.82 -9.58 -6.47
N LEU A 39 -7.28 -8.44 -7.00
CA LEU A 39 -8.46 -7.75 -6.47
C LEU A 39 -9.76 -8.51 -6.78
N PRO A 40 -10.74 -8.51 -5.85
CA PRO A 40 -10.74 -7.81 -4.56
C PRO A 40 -10.00 -8.58 -3.46
N ILE A 41 -9.42 -7.84 -2.50
CA ILE A 41 -8.83 -8.39 -1.27
C ILE A 41 -9.39 -7.66 -0.05
N GLN A 42 -9.42 -8.34 1.10
CA GLN A 42 -9.83 -7.75 2.37
C GLN A 42 -8.97 -8.32 3.49
N HIS A 43 -8.21 -7.46 4.16
CA HIS A 43 -7.28 -7.83 5.22
C HIS A 43 -7.20 -6.73 6.27
N ASP A 44 -6.70 -7.09 7.44
CA ASP A 44 -6.38 -6.14 8.50
C ASP A 44 -5.25 -5.21 8.07
N LEU A 45 -5.47 -3.91 8.20
CA LEU A 45 -4.45 -2.89 7.99
C LEU A 45 -3.57 -2.80 9.23
N ILE A 46 -2.26 -2.96 9.03
CA ILE A 46 -1.23 -2.98 10.07
C ILE A 46 -0.40 -1.70 9.95
N HIS A 47 -0.12 -1.05 11.08
CA HIS A 47 0.78 0.11 11.07
C HIS A 47 2.25 -0.35 10.95
N GLY A 48 2.98 0.24 10.01
CA GLY A 48 4.41 0.06 9.84
C GLY A 48 5.20 0.43 11.08
N ARG A 49 5.94 -0.53 11.65
CA ARG A 49 6.73 -0.28 12.87
C ARG A 49 7.94 0.62 12.62
N TYR A 50 8.56 0.48 11.46
CA TYR A 50 9.87 1.06 11.15
C TYR A 50 9.80 2.23 10.16
N SER A 51 8.71 2.33 9.41
CA SER A 51 8.63 3.19 8.23
C SER A 51 7.97 4.56 8.45
N GLY A 52 7.46 4.86 9.66
CA GLY A 52 6.79 6.13 9.95
C GLY A 52 5.29 6.07 9.65
N MET A 53 4.73 7.09 8.98
CA MET A 53 3.29 7.17 8.62
C MET A 53 2.92 6.24 7.45
N GLU A 54 3.19 4.96 7.63
CA GLU A 54 3.00 3.89 6.65
C GLU A 54 2.14 2.79 7.27
N ALA A 55 1.24 2.23 6.48
CA ALA A 55 0.40 1.11 6.88
C ALA A 55 0.22 0.14 5.71
N PHE A 56 0.08 -1.15 6.01
CA PHE A 56 0.07 -2.21 5.00
C PHE A 56 -0.93 -3.30 5.31
N VAL A 57 -1.34 -4.01 4.26
CA VAL A 57 -1.99 -5.32 4.38
C VAL A 57 -0.99 -6.40 4.02
N LEU A 58 -0.96 -7.48 4.81
CA LEU A 58 -0.19 -8.68 4.49
C LEU A 58 -1.05 -9.60 3.61
N LEU A 59 -0.52 -10.01 2.46
CA LEU A 59 -1.24 -10.86 1.51
C LEU A 59 -1.11 -12.34 1.87
N ASP A 60 -2.18 -13.11 1.69
CA ASP A 60 -2.20 -14.55 1.98
C ASP A 60 -1.20 -15.36 1.14
N LYS A 61 -0.94 -14.91 -0.09
CA LYS A 61 -0.05 -15.56 -1.05
C LYS A 61 1.07 -14.61 -1.43
N TYR A 62 2.30 -15.04 -1.15
CA TYR A 62 3.48 -14.43 -1.73
C TYR A 62 3.40 -14.50 -3.26
N GLN A 63 3.58 -13.35 -3.91
CA GLN A 63 3.87 -13.30 -5.33
C GLN A 63 5.13 -12.45 -5.52
N PRO A 64 6.14 -12.95 -6.25
CA PRO A 64 7.31 -12.15 -6.56
C PRO A 64 6.88 -10.97 -7.44
N ALA A 65 7.29 -9.76 -7.07
CA ALA A 65 7.15 -8.61 -7.94
C ALA A 65 8.37 -8.44 -8.84
N PRO A 66 8.19 -8.02 -10.12
CA PRO A 66 9.29 -7.55 -10.93
C PRO A 66 9.87 -6.27 -10.33
N GLU A 67 11.17 -6.00 -10.42
CA GLU A 67 11.68 -4.68 -10.01
C GLU A 67 11.14 -3.59 -10.96
N GLU A 68 10.32 -2.68 -10.44
CA GLU A 68 9.61 -1.68 -11.24
C GLU A 68 9.22 -0.47 -10.40
N LYS A 69 9.59 0.74 -10.84
CA LYS A 69 9.29 2.02 -10.16
C LYS A 69 9.53 1.99 -8.64
N ARG A 70 10.67 1.43 -8.24
CA ARG A 70 11.00 1.28 -6.82
C ARG A 70 11.25 2.63 -6.15
N THR A 71 10.79 2.77 -4.92
CA THR A 71 11.15 3.90 -4.06
C THR A 71 11.31 3.43 -2.62
N GLN A 72 12.20 4.11 -1.89
CA GLN A 72 12.32 4.02 -0.43
C GLN A 72 11.53 5.12 0.27
N LEU A 73 11.28 6.23 -0.43
CA LEU A 73 10.75 7.47 0.13
C LEU A 73 9.40 7.80 -0.54
N PRO A 74 8.34 7.01 -0.26
CA PRO A 74 7.05 7.30 -0.82
C PRO A 74 6.49 8.62 -0.28
N LEU A 75 5.79 9.34 -1.15
CA LEU A 75 5.05 10.54 -0.81
C LEU A 75 3.66 10.19 -0.24
N PRO A 76 3.00 11.12 0.49
CA PRO A 76 1.64 10.88 0.95
C PRO A 76 0.70 10.50 -0.20
N GLY A 77 -0.12 9.48 0.02
CA GLY A 77 -1.07 8.94 -0.96
C GLY A 77 -0.47 7.90 -1.89
N GLU A 78 0.85 7.66 -1.86
CA GLU A 78 1.49 6.63 -2.67
C GLU A 78 1.26 5.23 -2.10
N ILE A 79 0.90 4.30 -2.98
CA ILE A 79 0.62 2.91 -2.66
C ILE A 79 1.64 2.03 -3.40
N LEU A 80 2.25 1.13 -2.65
CA LEU A 80 3.37 0.32 -3.10
C LEU A 80 3.08 -1.16 -2.89
N TYR A 81 3.65 -1.96 -3.78
CA TYR A 81 3.73 -3.40 -3.62
C TYR A 81 5.13 -3.74 -3.13
N TRP A 82 5.21 -4.49 -2.04
CA TRP A 82 6.47 -4.96 -1.48
C TRP A 82 6.43 -6.48 -1.35
N ALA A 83 7.54 -7.13 -1.65
CA ALA A 83 7.66 -8.58 -1.49
C ALA A 83 9.08 -8.94 -1.08
N ASP A 84 9.19 -9.89 -0.16
CA ASP A 84 10.44 -10.45 0.34
C ASP A 84 10.37 -11.97 0.25
N SER A 85 11.43 -12.59 -0.26
CA SER A 85 11.50 -14.03 -0.46
C SER A 85 11.80 -14.84 0.80
N GLY A 86 11.90 -14.21 1.98
CA GLY A 86 12.11 -14.88 3.25
C GLY A 86 13.46 -14.60 3.93
N SER A 87 13.91 -13.34 3.99
CA SER A 87 15.13 -13.00 4.73
C SER A 87 14.90 -13.03 6.26
N PRO A 88 15.79 -13.64 7.08
CA PRO A 88 15.61 -13.77 8.53
C PRO A 88 15.48 -12.46 9.31
N VAL A 89 15.93 -11.35 8.71
CA VAL A 89 15.90 -10.02 9.32
C VAL A 89 14.57 -9.30 9.05
N THR A 90 13.97 -9.54 7.89
CA THR A 90 12.75 -8.84 7.42
C THR A 90 11.49 -9.70 7.57
N SER A 91 11.65 -11.02 7.63
CA SER A 91 10.60 -12.03 7.80
C SER A 91 11.09 -13.11 8.76
N ASP A 92 10.20 -13.94 9.30
CA ASP A 92 10.56 -15.12 10.09
C ASP A 92 11.10 -16.29 9.22
N GLY A 93 11.75 -15.95 8.09
CA GLY A 93 12.21 -16.89 7.06
C GLY A 93 11.13 -17.28 6.04
N ARG A 94 9.91 -16.74 6.15
CA ARG A 94 8.81 -17.02 5.22
C ARG A 94 8.69 -15.93 4.16
N PRO A 95 8.47 -16.28 2.87
CA PRO A 95 8.16 -15.31 1.84
C PRO A 95 6.88 -14.54 2.19
N VAL A 96 6.92 -13.23 2.06
CA VAL A 96 5.82 -12.31 2.38
C VAL A 96 5.62 -11.28 1.28
N ALA A 97 4.38 -10.85 1.08
CA ALA A 97 4.04 -9.78 0.17
C ALA A 97 3.00 -8.86 0.81
N GLU A 98 3.13 -7.57 0.52
CA GLU A 98 2.37 -6.50 1.16
C GLU A 98 1.89 -5.49 0.12
N ILE A 99 0.70 -4.93 0.34
CA ILE A 99 0.29 -3.66 -0.27
C ILE A 99 0.33 -2.62 0.84
N LEU A 100 1.19 -1.62 0.67
CA LEU A 100 1.44 -0.59 1.67
C LEU A 100 1.07 0.80 1.16
N LEU A 101 0.65 1.67 2.07
CA LEU A 101 0.21 3.04 1.83
C LEU A 101 0.99 4.00 2.72
N ALA A 102 1.59 5.02 2.12
CA ALA A 102 2.06 6.19 2.84
C ALA A 102 0.87 7.13 3.12
N PHE A 103 0.27 7.06 4.32
CA PHE A 103 -0.91 7.87 4.67
C PHE A 103 -0.55 9.27 5.22
N GLY A 104 0.73 9.63 5.19
CA GLY A 104 1.23 10.95 5.59
C GLY A 104 2.67 11.20 5.16
N ARG A 105 3.31 12.23 5.72
CA ARG A 105 4.70 12.61 5.38
C ARG A 105 5.73 11.93 6.27
N GLY A 106 6.97 11.92 5.79
CA GLY A 106 8.13 11.41 6.54
C GLY A 106 8.28 9.89 6.51
N VAL A 107 7.63 9.23 5.56
CA VAL A 107 7.79 7.79 5.36
C VAL A 107 9.18 7.50 4.81
N THR A 108 9.85 6.50 5.38
CA THR A 108 11.09 5.94 4.86
C THR A 108 11.04 4.44 5.04
N LEU A 109 10.88 3.69 3.95
CA LEU A 109 10.75 2.24 4.00
C LEU A 109 12.01 1.60 4.57
N ARG A 110 11.82 0.85 5.66
CA ARG A 110 12.89 0.20 6.42
C ARG A 110 12.41 -1.15 6.96
N GLY A 111 13.30 -2.14 6.91
CA GLY A 111 13.16 -3.38 7.65
C GLY A 111 13.65 -3.26 9.08
N ALA A 112 13.76 -4.40 9.77
CA ALA A 112 14.42 -4.46 11.07
C ALA A 112 15.87 -3.95 10.97
N GLU A 113 16.40 -3.49 12.11
CA GLU A 113 17.76 -2.93 12.21
C GLU A 113 18.01 -1.66 11.36
N GLY A 114 16.94 -1.09 10.77
CA GLY A 114 17.04 0.11 9.93
C GLY A 114 17.54 -0.16 8.52
N VAL A 115 17.57 -1.42 8.09
CA VAL A 115 17.95 -1.80 6.72
C VAL A 115 17.01 -1.12 5.72
N PRO A 116 17.52 -0.40 4.71
CA PRO A 116 16.71 0.17 3.64
C PRO A 116 15.82 -0.88 2.96
N SER A 117 14.54 -0.56 2.80
CA SER A 117 13.59 -1.37 2.03
C SER A 117 13.03 -0.55 0.87
N PHE A 118 12.58 -1.23 -0.19
CA PHE A 118 12.11 -0.61 -1.43
C PHE A 118 10.85 -1.32 -1.92
N GLY A 119 9.75 -0.59 -2.07
CA GLY A 119 8.53 -1.08 -2.68
C GLY A 119 8.37 -0.56 -4.11
N ASN A 120 7.62 -1.28 -4.94
CA ASN A 120 7.22 -0.83 -6.27
C ASN A 120 6.03 0.11 -6.13
N LEU A 121 6.21 1.38 -6.49
CA LEU A 121 5.10 2.33 -6.56
C LEU A 121 4.19 1.99 -7.73
N PHE A 122 2.93 1.64 -7.45
CA PHE A 122 1.99 1.22 -8.49
C PHE A 122 0.67 1.99 -8.50
N ALA A 123 0.32 2.71 -7.43
CA ALA A 123 -0.87 3.54 -7.41
C ALA A 123 -0.71 4.79 -6.55
N ARG A 124 -1.58 5.78 -6.76
CA ARG A 124 -1.61 7.02 -5.97
C ARG A 124 -3.05 7.45 -5.69
N ILE A 125 -3.33 7.86 -4.46
CA ILE A 125 -4.54 8.59 -4.12
C ILE A 125 -4.35 10.05 -4.58
N PRO A 126 -5.19 10.58 -5.49
CA PRO A 126 -5.12 11.98 -5.89
C PRO A 126 -5.41 12.93 -4.72
N GLY A 127 -4.78 14.11 -4.72
CA GLY A 127 -4.95 15.12 -3.67
C GLY A 127 -4.01 14.93 -2.46
N ASP A 128 -4.19 15.77 -1.46
CA ASP A 128 -3.37 15.82 -0.24
C ASP A 128 -4.14 15.31 0.99
N TRP A 129 -3.45 14.53 1.81
CA TRP A 129 -3.98 13.90 3.03
C TRP A 129 -4.53 14.87 4.08
N LYS A 130 -4.15 16.15 4.02
CA LYS A 130 -4.62 17.19 4.94
C LYS A 130 -5.86 17.91 4.45
N TYR A 131 -6.22 17.76 3.18
CA TYR A 131 -7.26 18.57 2.54
C TYR A 131 -8.30 17.74 1.80
N ASP A 132 -7.89 16.66 1.13
CA ASP A 132 -8.76 15.93 0.19
C ASP A 132 -9.24 14.58 0.76
N TRP A 133 -8.39 13.87 1.52
CA TRP A 133 -8.71 12.54 2.06
C TRP A 133 -8.42 12.43 3.57
N VAL A 134 -8.79 13.49 4.31
CA VAL A 134 -8.50 13.66 5.74
C VAL A 134 -9.01 12.51 6.59
N ASP A 135 -10.27 12.10 6.39
CA ASP A 135 -10.90 11.06 7.23
C ASP A 135 -10.22 9.71 7.05
N PHE A 136 -9.83 9.37 5.81
CA PHE A 136 -9.10 8.16 5.52
C PHE A 136 -7.68 8.18 6.12
N ALA A 137 -6.97 9.31 6.01
CA ALA A 137 -5.65 9.47 6.64
C ALA A 137 -5.73 9.30 8.17
N GLN A 138 -6.76 9.88 8.79
CA GLN A 138 -7.02 9.73 10.22
C GLN A 138 -7.37 8.29 10.58
N ALA A 139 -8.15 7.59 9.75
CA ALA A 139 -8.45 6.17 9.94
C ALA A 139 -7.19 5.31 9.94
N CYS A 140 -6.29 5.52 8.97
CA CYS A 140 -4.96 4.87 8.99
C CYS A 140 -4.18 5.20 10.27
N GLY A 141 -4.21 6.45 10.74
CA GLY A 141 -3.51 6.87 11.97
C GLY A 141 -4.05 6.18 13.25
N ARG A 142 -5.35 5.92 13.32
CA ARG A 142 -6.00 5.30 14.50
C ARG A 142 -5.56 3.85 14.72
N ILE A 143 -5.21 3.10 13.67
CA ILE A 143 -4.87 1.68 13.80
C ILE A 143 -3.68 1.44 14.76
N ARG A 144 -2.78 2.43 14.88
CA ARG A 144 -1.63 2.37 15.80
C ARG A 144 -2.03 2.31 17.27
N THR A 145 -3.10 2.99 17.64
CA THR A 145 -3.52 3.17 19.04
C THR A 145 -4.80 2.42 19.37
N GLN A 146 -5.58 2.03 18.36
CA GLN A 146 -6.90 1.41 18.51
C GLN A 146 -6.95 -0.03 18.00
N GLY A 147 -5.85 -0.56 17.45
CA GLY A 147 -5.78 -1.91 16.88
C GLY A 147 -6.02 -1.94 15.36
N THR A 148 -5.73 -3.07 14.73
CA THR A 148 -5.94 -3.27 13.29
C THR A 148 -7.42 -3.19 12.94
N GLN A 149 -7.72 -2.75 11.72
CA GLN A 149 -9.08 -2.69 11.16
C GLN A 149 -9.05 -3.25 9.74
N ALA A 150 -10.14 -3.88 9.32
CA ALA A 150 -10.19 -4.49 7.99
C ALA A 150 -10.32 -3.41 6.92
N VAL A 151 -9.45 -3.48 5.92
CA VAL A 151 -9.54 -2.67 4.70
C VAL A 151 -9.83 -3.58 3.52
N ARG A 152 -10.87 -3.24 2.76
CA ARG A 152 -11.17 -3.85 1.47
C ARG A 152 -10.54 -3.02 0.36
N ILE A 153 -9.81 -3.67 -0.53
CA ILE A 153 -9.27 -3.10 -1.76
C ILE A 153 -9.98 -3.76 -2.94
N GLU A 154 -10.64 -2.96 -3.77
CA GLU A 154 -11.48 -3.45 -4.87
C GLU A 154 -11.33 -2.59 -6.12
N ARG A 155 -11.62 -3.17 -7.28
CA ARG A 155 -11.63 -2.45 -8.55
C ARG A 155 -12.77 -1.43 -8.53
N VAL A 156 -12.55 -0.25 -9.09
CA VAL A 156 -13.65 0.66 -9.43
C VAL A 156 -14.09 0.30 -10.85
N GLU A 157 -15.32 -0.20 -10.98
CA GLU A 157 -15.96 -0.37 -12.29
C GLU A 157 -16.51 0.99 -12.73
N ASP A 158 -16.31 1.32 -14.01
CA ASP A 158 -16.88 2.52 -14.65
C ASP A 158 -18.40 2.39 -14.87
#